data_AF-A0A960G092-F1
#
_entry.id   AF-A0A960G092-F1
#
_cell.length_a   1.000
_cell.length_b   1.000
_cell.length_c   1.000
_cell.angle_alpha   90.00
_cell.angle_beta   90.00
_cell.angle_gamma   90.00
#
_symmetry.space_group_name_H-M   'P 1'
#
loop_
_entity.id
_entity.type
_entity.pdbx_description
1 polymer ?
#
loop_
_entity_poly.entity_id
_entity_poly.type
_entity_poly.pdbx_seq_one_letter_code
_entity_poly.pdbx_strand_id
1 'polypeptide(L)'
;CHWLKIGEKADPEKLPKVYQVHWFRTDEDGKFIWPGFGENSRVLAWIIERVEGRTDAEQTAIGGKPKDGDLFIEGLDLEPGQLEELFAVDPESWLAECDLTEEYFQKFGDRVPQALYDELSSLRERLQA
;
A
#
# COMPACT_ATOMS: atom_id res chain seq x y z
N CYS A 1 -8.91 -4.67 21.16
CA CYS A 1 -8.03 -4.88 19.98
C CYS A 1 -8.27 -6.27 19.41
N HIS A 2 -9.25 -6.43 18.51
CA HIS A 2 -9.70 -7.74 18.04
C HIS A 2 -8.82 -8.32 16.92
N TRP A 3 -8.49 -7.51 15.91
CA TRP A 3 -7.67 -7.90 14.75
C TRP A 3 -6.30 -8.48 15.15
N LEU A 4 -5.56 -7.77 16.02
CA LEU A 4 -4.26 -8.25 16.52
C LEU A 4 -4.36 -9.61 17.21
N LYS A 5 -5.39 -9.79 18.06
CA LYS A 5 -5.64 -11.07 18.76
C LYS A 5 -5.99 -12.22 17.82
N ILE A 6 -6.60 -11.94 16.67
CA ILE A 6 -6.84 -12.96 15.64
C ILE A 6 -5.50 -13.36 15.02
N GLY A 7 -4.68 -12.37 14.63
CA GLY A 7 -3.36 -12.61 14.03
C GLY A 7 -2.44 -13.41 14.96
N GLU A 8 -2.35 -13.04 16.23
CA GLU A 8 -1.52 -13.72 17.25
C GLU A 8 -1.90 -15.18 17.50
N LYS A 9 -3.18 -15.53 17.29
CA LYS A 9 -3.70 -16.88 17.56
C LYS A 9 -3.74 -17.78 16.33
N ALA A 10 -3.56 -17.21 15.15
CA ALA A 10 -3.59 -17.93 13.90
C ALA A 10 -2.20 -18.49 13.56
N ASP A 11 -2.19 -19.48 12.69
CA ASP A 11 -0.96 -19.92 12.02
C ASP A 11 -0.55 -18.83 11.00
N PRO A 12 0.62 -18.18 11.15
CA PRO A 12 1.03 -17.08 10.27
C PRO A 12 1.10 -17.47 8.80
N GLU A 13 1.38 -18.74 8.49
CA GLU A 13 1.43 -19.23 7.11
C GLU A 13 0.04 -19.36 6.47
N LYS A 14 -1.01 -19.43 7.30
CA LYS A 14 -2.41 -19.55 6.86
C LYS A 14 -3.18 -18.23 6.88
N LEU A 15 -2.58 -17.17 7.40
CA LEU A 15 -3.21 -15.85 7.39
C LEU A 15 -3.27 -15.29 5.96
N PRO A 16 -4.38 -14.64 5.57
CA PRO A 16 -4.45 -13.96 4.29
C PRO A 16 -3.44 -12.81 4.25
N LYS A 17 -2.83 -12.61 3.09
CA LYS A 17 -2.00 -11.43 2.84
C LYS A 17 -2.90 -10.19 2.75
N VAL A 18 -2.44 -9.08 3.31
CA VAL A 18 -3.16 -7.79 3.29
C VAL A 18 -2.54 -6.89 2.24
N TYR A 19 -3.37 -6.27 1.41
CA TYR A 19 -2.96 -5.35 0.35
C TYR A 19 -3.72 -4.03 0.48
N GLN A 20 -3.04 -2.93 0.21
CA GLN A 20 -3.63 -1.61 0.05
C GLN A 20 -3.61 -1.26 -1.45
N VAL A 21 -4.72 -0.74 -1.96
CA VAL A 21 -4.88 -0.34 -3.36
C VAL A 21 -5.46 1.07 -3.44
N HIS A 22 -4.98 1.86 -4.40
CA HIS A 22 -5.49 3.19 -4.67
C HIS A 22 -5.77 3.35 -6.17
N TRP A 23 -7.04 3.20 -6.57
CA TRP A 23 -7.47 3.28 -7.97
C TRP A 23 -7.63 4.71 -8.50
N PHE A 24 -7.49 5.71 -7.62
CA PHE A 24 -7.97 7.07 -7.86
C PHE A 24 -6.84 8.10 -7.84
N ARG A 25 -5.57 7.67 -7.95
CA ARG A 25 -4.45 8.59 -8.05
C ARG A 25 -4.57 9.40 -9.34
N THR A 26 -4.41 10.72 -9.20
CA THR A 26 -4.46 11.68 -10.31
C THR A 26 -3.08 12.26 -10.57
N ASP A 27 -2.85 12.71 -11.80
CA ASP A 27 -1.71 13.53 -12.17
C ASP A 27 -1.87 15.00 -11.71
N GLU A 28 -0.90 15.84 -12.06
CA GLU A 28 -0.88 17.28 -11.75
C GLU A 28 -2.07 18.04 -12.35
N ASP A 29 -2.65 17.55 -13.45
CA ASP A 29 -3.82 18.13 -14.11
C ASP A 29 -5.15 17.62 -13.52
N GLY A 30 -5.09 16.73 -12.52
CA GLY A 30 -6.24 16.14 -11.85
C GLY A 30 -6.91 15.01 -12.65
N LYS A 31 -6.26 14.48 -13.68
CA LYS A 31 -6.75 13.33 -14.46
C LYS A 31 -6.31 12.04 -13.78
N PHE A 32 -7.21 11.05 -13.71
CA PHE A 32 -6.86 9.73 -13.19
C PHE A 32 -5.76 9.08 -14.03
N ILE A 33 -4.69 8.63 -13.37
CA ILE A 33 -3.58 7.95 -14.02
C ILE A 33 -3.97 6.51 -14.34
N TRP A 34 -4.59 5.81 -13.38
CA TRP A 34 -5.09 4.45 -13.59
C TRP A 34 -6.51 4.47 -14.16
N PRO A 35 -6.80 3.74 -15.27
CA PRO A 35 -8.12 3.77 -15.91
C PRO A 35 -9.24 3.15 -15.08
N GLY A 36 -8.91 2.29 -14.11
CA GLY A 36 -9.89 1.71 -13.18
C GLY A 36 -10.82 0.68 -13.81
N PHE A 37 -12.01 0.53 -13.21
CA PHE A 37 -13.07 -0.39 -13.67
C PHE A 37 -12.57 -1.82 -13.92
N GLY A 38 -12.73 -2.34 -15.14
CA GLY A 38 -12.30 -3.68 -15.53
C GLY A 38 -10.78 -3.85 -15.50
N GLU A 39 -10.02 -2.77 -15.68
CA GLU A 39 -8.56 -2.81 -15.68
C GLU A 39 -7.99 -3.11 -14.30
N ASN A 40 -8.75 -2.89 -13.22
CA ASN A 40 -8.38 -3.32 -11.86
C ASN A 40 -8.12 -4.83 -11.76
N SER A 41 -8.67 -5.63 -12.68
CA SER A 41 -8.38 -7.06 -12.77
C SER A 41 -6.88 -7.36 -12.97
N ARG A 42 -6.11 -6.46 -13.59
CA ARG A 42 -4.66 -6.60 -13.79
C ARG A 42 -3.91 -6.56 -12.47
N VAL A 43 -4.32 -5.67 -11.56
CA VAL A 43 -3.73 -5.59 -10.21
C VAL A 43 -4.17 -6.77 -9.35
N LEU A 44 -5.42 -7.23 -9.51
CA LEU A 44 -5.88 -8.46 -8.84
C LEU A 44 -5.12 -9.70 -9.32
N ALA A 45 -4.81 -9.79 -10.61
CA ALA A 45 -3.97 -10.85 -11.16
C ALA A 45 -2.59 -10.86 -10.51
N TRP A 46 -1.93 -9.70 -10.40
CA TRP A 46 -0.66 -9.60 -9.67
C TRP A 46 -0.77 -9.98 -8.19
N ILE A 47 -1.84 -9.60 -7.50
CA ILE A 47 -2.09 -10.03 -6.11
C ILE A 47 -2.18 -11.56 -6.01
N ILE A 48 -2.82 -12.23 -6.98
CA ILE A 48 -2.89 -13.70 -7.04
C ILE A 48 -1.50 -14.29 -7.24
N GLU A 49 -0.70 -13.77 -8.18
CA GLU A 49 0.70 -14.19 -8.37
C GLU A 49 1.51 -14.08 -7.08
N ARG A 50 1.32 -13.00 -6.31
CA ARG A 50 1.98 -12.77 -5.01
C ARG A 50 1.54 -13.76 -3.94
N VAL A 51 0.24 -14.07 -3.87
CA VAL A 51 -0.30 -15.06 -2.93
C VAL A 51 0.19 -16.47 -3.26
N GLU A 52 0.34 -16.80 -4.54
CA GLU A 52 0.84 -18.09 -5.02
C GLU A 52 2.38 -18.21 -5.01
N GLY A 53 3.08 -17.13 -4.64
CA GLY A 53 4.55 -17.10 -4.58
C GLY A 53 5.23 -17.14 -5.96
N ARG A 54 4.51 -16.75 -7.01
CA ARG A 54 5.02 -16.71 -8.40
C ARG A 54 5.77 -15.43 -8.74
N THR A 55 5.51 -14.34 -8.01
CA THR A 55 6.28 -13.10 -8.10
C THR A 55 6.56 -12.49 -6.73
N ASP A 56 7.60 -11.66 -6.69
CA ASP A 56 8.01 -10.89 -5.52
C ASP A 56 7.50 -9.43 -5.60
N ALA A 57 7.84 -8.60 -4.61
CA ALA A 57 7.55 -7.18 -4.62
C ALA A 57 8.84 -6.41 -4.38
N GLU A 58 8.96 -5.25 -5.02
CA GLU A 58 9.98 -4.27 -4.71
C GLU A 58 9.63 -3.58 -3.40
N GLN A 59 10.59 -3.50 -2.47
CA GLN A 59 10.36 -2.91 -1.16
C GLN A 59 10.40 -1.39 -1.23
N THR A 60 9.46 -0.76 -0.55
CA THR A 60 9.38 0.69 -0.31
C THR A 60 9.20 0.95 1.18
N ALA A 61 9.26 2.22 1.60
CA ALA A 61 8.98 2.60 2.99
C ALA A 61 7.57 2.20 3.47
N ILE A 62 6.60 2.06 2.57
CA ILE A 62 5.20 1.73 2.87
C ILE A 62 4.84 0.26 2.62
N GLY A 63 5.84 -0.59 2.33
CA GLY A 63 5.66 -2.00 2.00
C GLY A 63 6.04 -2.34 0.56
N GLY A 64 5.56 -3.47 0.06
CA GLY A 64 5.93 -3.98 -1.27
C GLY A 64 5.04 -3.45 -2.39
N LYS A 65 5.66 -2.96 -3.48
CA LYS A 65 5.00 -2.60 -4.75
C LYS A 65 5.33 -3.62 -5.86
N PRO A 66 4.56 -3.67 -6.96
CA PRO A 66 4.96 -4.42 -8.15
C PRO A 66 6.33 -3.98 -8.66
N LYS A 67 7.13 -4.93 -9.15
CA LYS A 67 8.38 -4.62 -9.86
C LYS A 67 8.07 -4.11 -11.26
N ASP A 68 9.04 -3.47 -11.89
CA ASP A 68 8.93 -3.07 -13.29
C ASP A 68 8.64 -4.30 -14.18
N GLY A 69 7.56 -4.23 -14.94
CA GLY A 69 7.10 -5.33 -15.81
C GLY A 69 6.22 -6.39 -15.15
N ASP A 70 6.00 -6.35 -13.83
CA ASP A 70 5.10 -7.30 -13.15
C ASP A 70 3.62 -7.09 -13.52
N LEU A 71 3.22 -5.83 -13.76
CA LEU A 71 1.86 -5.51 -14.17
C LEU A 71 1.69 -5.64 -15.67
N PHE A 72 0.68 -6.39 -16.08
CA PHE A 72 0.27 -6.47 -17.47
C PHE A 72 -0.40 -5.14 -17.90
N ILE A 73 0.38 -4.23 -18.47
CA ILE A 73 -0.07 -2.90 -18.91
C ILE A 73 -0.32 -2.80 -20.42
N GLU A 74 -0.12 -3.88 -21.17
CA GLU A 74 -0.37 -3.88 -22.62
C GLU A 74 -1.84 -3.54 -22.92
N GLY A 75 -2.04 -2.63 -23.87
CA GLY A 75 -3.35 -2.10 -24.24
C GLY A 75 -3.87 -0.97 -23.33
N LEU A 76 -3.12 -0.55 -22.31
CA LEU A 76 -3.43 0.65 -21.55
C LEU A 76 -2.79 1.89 -22.21
N ASP A 77 -3.52 2.99 -22.21
CA ASP A 77 -3.06 4.31 -22.68
C ASP A 77 -2.36 5.03 -21.51
N LEU A 78 -1.15 4.56 -21.17
CA LEU A 78 -0.30 5.15 -20.14
C LEU A 78 0.86 5.89 -20.79
N GLU A 79 0.99 7.17 -20.48
CA GLU A 79 2.12 7.99 -20.91
C GLU A 79 3.41 7.57 -20.19
N PRO A 80 4.59 7.81 -20.80
CA PRO A 80 5.87 7.56 -20.13
C PRO A 80 5.95 8.26 -18.78
N GLY A 81 6.32 7.55 -17.71
CA GLY A 81 6.42 8.11 -16.36
C GLY A 81 5.17 7.93 -15.49
N GLN A 82 4.00 7.66 -16.07
CA GLN A 82 2.76 7.53 -15.31
C GLN A 82 2.73 6.29 -14.40
N LEU A 83 3.40 5.21 -14.79
CA LEU A 83 3.48 4.01 -13.97
C LEU A 83 4.39 4.23 -12.76
N GLU A 84 5.50 4.93 -12.96
CA GLU A 84 6.40 5.37 -11.91
C GLU A 84 5.68 6.31 -10.95
N GLU A 85 4.93 7.28 -11.47
CA GLU A 85 4.11 8.18 -10.68
C GLU A 85 3.05 7.43 -9.88
N LEU A 86 2.38 6.42 -10.45
CA LEU A 86 1.40 5.60 -9.73
C LEU A 86 1.95 5.00 -8.43
N PHE A 87 3.19 4.55 -8.46
CA PHE A 87 3.87 3.91 -7.33
C PHE A 87 4.84 4.81 -6.57
N ALA A 88 4.96 6.09 -6.95
CA ALA A 88 5.84 7.02 -6.26
C ALA A 88 5.42 7.19 -4.80
N VAL A 89 6.39 7.05 -3.90
CA VAL A 89 6.25 7.27 -2.47
C VAL A 89 6.97 8.57 -2.14
N ASP A 90 6.21 9.64 -1.94
CA ASP A 90 6.75 10.94 -1.52
C ASP A 90 6.93 10.98 0.00
N PRO A 91 8.17 11.03 0.53
CA PRO A 91 8.39 10.96 1.98
C PRO A 91 7.75 12.11 2.75
N GLU A 92 7.73 13.32 2.19
CA GLU A 92 7.17 14.50 2.86
C GLU A 92 5.65 14.36 3.05
N SER A 93 4.92 13.98 1.99
CA SER A 93 3.48 13.72 2.05
C SER A 93 3.13 12.59 3.00
N TRP A 94 3.92 11.51 3.02
CA TRP A 94 3.69 10.38 3.93
C TRP A 94 4.01 10.70 5.39
N LEU A 95 5.00 11.55 5.66
CA LEU A 95 5.27 12.04 7.02
C LEU A 95 4.12 12.91 7.53
N ALA A 96 3.55 13.77 6.68
CA ALA A 96 2.35 14.53 7.01
C ALA A 96 1.14 13.61 7.27
N GLU A 97 0.96 12.56 6.47
CA GLU A 97 -0.08 11.54 6.72
C GLU A 97 0.14 10.80 8.04
N CYS A 98 1.39 10.57 8.46
CA CYS A 98 1.69 9.99 9.76
C CYS A 98 1.22 10.90 10.90
N ASP A 99 1.41 12.22 10.78
CA ASP A 99 0.92 13.20 11.76
C ASP A 99 -0.61 13.18 11.84
N LEU A 100 -1.30 13.18 10.69
CA LEU A 100 -2.76 13.08 10.62
C LEU A 100 -3.29 11.75 11.20
N THR A 101 -2.57 10.65 10.96
CA THR A 101 -2.91 9.34 11.51
C THR A 101 -2.77 9.32 13.03
N GLU A 102 -1.72 9.94 13.57
CA GLU A 102 -1.51 10.07 15.01
C GLU A 102 -2.62 10.91 15.67
N GLU A 103 -2.98 12.06 15.08
CA GLU A 103 -4.13 12.87 15.51
C GLU A 103 -5.43 12.07 15.46
N TYR A 104 -5.61 11.22 14.43
CA TYR A 104 -6.77 10.35 14.33
C TYR A 104 -6.79 9.30 15.45
N PHE A 105 -5.66 8.67 15.77
CA PHE A 105 -5.54 7.71 16.88
C PHE A 105 -5.90 8.35 18.23
N GLN A 106 -5.47 9.59 18.48
CA GLN A 106 -5.78 10.31 19.72
C GLN A 106 -7.27 10.46 19.98
N LYS A 107 -8.12 10.53 18.93
CA LYS A 107 -9.59 10.59 19.07
C LYS A 107 -10.18 9.36 19.78
N PHE A 108 -9.46 8.23 19.80
CA PHE A 108 -9.89 6.99 20.44
C PHE A 108 -9.24 6.75 21.81
N GLY A 109 -8.23 7.56 22.18
CA GLY A 109 -7.49 7.47 23.43
C GLY A 109 -6.89 6.08 23.67
N ASP A 110 -6.99 5.60 24.91
CA ASP A 110 -6.42 4.33 25.37
C ASP A 110 -6.99 3.07 24.69
N ARG A 111 -7.96 3.22 23.78
CA ARG A 111 -8.53 2.10 23.01
C ARG A 111 -7.70 1.71 21.79
N VAL A 112 -6.77 2.57 21.35
CA VAL A 112 -5.83 2.23 20.28
C VAL A 112 -4.73 1.33 20.85
N PRO A 113 -4.55 0.10 20.35
CA PRO A 113 -3.46 -0.76 20.78
C PRO A 113 -2.09 -0.12 20.50
N GLN A 114 -1.15 -0.30 21.44
CA GLN A 114 0.23 0.17 21.31
C GLN A 114 0.90 -0.27 19.99
N ALA A 115 0.64 -1.50 19.55
CA ALA A 115 1.18 -2.02 18.29
C ALA A 115 0.86 -1.15 17.06
N LEU A 116 -0.25 -0.41 17.03
CA LEU A 116 -0.53 0.52 15.92
C LEU A 116 0.33 1.78 15.98
N TYR A 117 0.65 2.28 17.18
CA TYR A 117 1.62 3.37 17.35
C TYR A 117 3.03 2.90 16.99
N ASP A 118 3.38 1.66 17.34
CA ASP A 118 4.69 1.08 17.02
C ASP A 118 4.87 0.93 15.50
N GLU A 119 3.84 0.47 14.78
CA GLU A 119 3.85 0.43 13.30
C GLU A 119 3.94 1.83 12.67
N LEU A 120 3.23 2.82 13.23
CA LEU A 120 3.31 4.20 12.77
C LEU A 120 4.71 4.81 12.99
N SER A 121 5.32 4.54 14.14
CA SER A 121 6.70 4.94 14.44
C SER A 121 7.69 4.28 13.48
N SER A 122 7.54 2.98 13.24
CA SER A 122 8.38 2.22 12.31
C SER A 122 8.24 2.73 10.87
N LEU A 123 7.04 3.17 10.46
CA LEU A 123 6.83 3.82 9.17
C LEU A 123 7.60 5.14 9.07
N ARG A 124 7.53 6.00 10.09
CA ARG A 124 8.30 7.26 10.12
C ARG A 124 9.80 7.02 9.97
N GLU A 125 10.34 6.02 10.67
CA GLU A 125 11.75 5.64 10.56
C GLU A 125 12.13 5.23 9.13
N ARG A 126 11.31 4.40 8.48
CA ARG A 126 11.56 3.97 7.09
C ARG A 126 11.46 5.11 6.08
N LEU A 127 10.65 6.14 6.34
CA LEU A 127 10.51 7.31 5.48
C LEU A 127 11.67 8.31 5.62
N GLN A 128 12.42 8.24 6.73
CA GLN A 128 13.53 9.16 7.04
C GLN A 128 14.92 8.57 6.77
N ALA A 129 15.01 7.27 6.49
CA ALA A 129 16.25 6.54 6.20
C ALA A 129 16.73 6.77 4.76
#